data_AF-A0A6I3GVF2-F1
#
_entry.id   AF-A0A6I3GVF2-F1
#
_cell.length_a   1.000
_cell.length_b   1.000
_cell.length_c   1.000
_cell.angle_alpha   90.00
_cell.angle_beta   90.00
_cell.angle_gamma   90.00
#
_symmetry.space_group_name_H-M   'P 1'
#
loop_
_entity.id
_entity.type
_entity.pdbx_description
1 polymer ?
#
loop_
_entity_poly.entity_id
_entity_poly.type
_entity_poly.pdbx_seq_one_letter_code
_entity_poly.pdbx_strand_id
1 'polypeptide(L)'
;MPSLTNWISILENLDARRNLTRQQCSWALSEIMSGQAPEAEVSNFLIALGAKGETVDELAGLVDTMLQNCLQLETGNDAVDIVGTGGDMIGTVNISTMASILTAAAGIPVLKHGSRSAS
;
A
#
# COMPACT_ATOMS: atom_id res chain seq x y z
N MET A 1 -18.46 -3.40 -24.16
CA MET A 1 -17.57 -4.51 -23.75
C MET A 1 -16.76 -4.01 -22.57
N PRO A 2 -16.58 -4.78 -21.48
CA PRO A 2 -15.63 -4.36 -20.45
C PRO A 2 -14.27 -4.25 -21.14
N SER A 3 -13.68 -3.05 -21.14
CA SER A 3 -12.33 -2.87 -21.68
C SER A 3 -11.42 -3.87 -20.97
N LEU A 4 -10.67 -4.68 -21.72
CA LEU A 4 -9.67 -5.56 -21.14
C LEU A 4 -8.70 -4.71 -20.32
N THR A 5 -8.68 -4.89 -19.00
CA THR A 5 -7.73 -4.20 -18.13
C THR A 5 -6.32 -4.66 -18.49
N ASN A 6 -5.47 -3.72 -18.89
CA ASN A 6 -4.07 -3.93 -19.24
C ASN A 6 -3.25 -2.66 -18.98
N TRP A 7 -1.92 -2.77 -19.01
CA TRP A 7 -1.01 -1.66 -18.72
C TRP A 7 -1.25 -0.41 -19.59
N ILE A 8 -1.47 -0.58 -20.90
CA ILE A 8 -1.75 0.54 -21.81
C ILE A 8 -2.99 1.31 -21.32
N SER A 9 -4.09 0.60 -21.06
CA SER A 9 -5.33 1.24 -20.58
C SER A 9 -5.18 1.89 -19.20
N ILE A 10 -4.34 1.33 -18.32
CA ILE A 10 -4.07 1.88 -16.99
C ILE A 10 -3.32 3.20 -17.13
N LEU A 11 -2.22 3.20 -17.88
CA LEU A 11 -1.38 4.39 -18.06
C LEU A 11 -2.11 5.49 -18.83
N GLU A 12 -2.86 5.15 -19.89
CA GLU A 12 -3.68 6.12 -20.63
C GLU A 12 -4.73 6.83 -19.76
N ASN A 13 -5.25 6.15 -18.73
CA ASN A 13 -6.15 6.80 -17.77
C ASN A 13 -5.38 7.74 -16.84
N LEU A 14 -4.26 7.29 -16.29
CA LEU A 14 -3.44 8.10 -15.37
C LEU A 14 -2.86 9.34 -16.05
N ASP A 15 -2.34 9.21 -17.27
CA ASP A 15 -1.81 10.31 -18.07
C ASP A 15 -2.89 11.36 -18.39
N ALA A 16 -4.11 10.90 -18.65
CA ALA A 16 -5.29 11.75 -18.82
C ALA A 16 -5.86 12.31 -17.50
N ARG A 17 -5.17 12.08 -16.37
CA ARG A 17 -5.60 12.42 -15.00
C ARG A 17 -7.00 11.88 -14.65
N ARG A 18 -7.38 10.74 -15.22
CA ARG A 18 -8.61 10.02 -14.88
C ARG A 18 -8.33 9.01 -13.78
N ASN A 19 -9.26 8.92 -12.83
CA ASN A 19 -9.15 7.96 -11.74
C ASN A 19 -9.33 6.54 -12.27
N LEU A 20 -8.52 5.63 -11.75
CA LEU A 20 -8.72 4.21 -11.92
C LEU A 20 -9.80 3.73 -10.95
N THR A 21 -10.48 2.67 -11.34
CA THR A 21 -11.37 1.95 -10.44
C THR A 21 -10.57 1.10 -9.44
N ARG A 22 -11.19 0.77 -8.31
CA ARG A 22 -10.64 -0.19 -7.32
C ARG A 22 -10.14 -1.48 -7.99
N GLN A 23 -10.92 -2.02 -8.92
CA GLN A 23 -10.59 -3.26 -9.65
C GLN A 23 -9.38 -3.10 -10.58
N GLN A 24 -9.21 -1.93 -11.21
CA GLN A 24 -8.04 -1.63 -12.05
C GLN A 24 -6.77 -1.53 -11.20
N CYS A 25 -6.83 -0.89 -10.04
CA CYS A 25 -5.70 -0.84 -9.10
C CYS A 25 -5.37 -2.22 -8.54
N SER A 26 -6.38 -3.02 -8.17
CA SER A 26 -6.16 -4.39 -7.71
C SER A 26 -5.49 -5.26 -8.78
N TRP A 27 -5.91 -5.11 -10.05
CA TRP A 27 -5.28 -5.80 -11.18
C TRP A 27 -3.81 -5.39 -11.35
N ALA A 28 -3.53 -4.07 -11.37
CA ALA A 28 -2.18 -3.56 -11.55
C ALA A 28 -1.23 -4.03 -10.44
N LEU A 29 -1.68 -4.01 -9.18
CA LEU A 29 -0.84 -4.48 -8.08
C LEU A 29 -0.65 -6.00 -8.10
N SER A 30 -1.62 -6.78 -8.56
CA SER A 30 -1.47 -8.23 -8.70
C SER A 30 -0.38 -8.57 -9.71
N GLU A 31 -0.32 -7.86 -10.85
CA GLU A 31 0.75 -8.01 -11.85
C GLU A 31 2.13 -7.63 -11.29
N ILE A 32 2.19 -6.58 -10.46
CA ILE A 32 3.43 -6.15 -9.80
C ILE A 32 3.89 -7.23 -8.81
N MET A 33 3.01 -7.71 -7.94
CA MET A 33 3.35 -8.68 -6.89
C MET A 33 3.63 -10.08 -7.44
N SER A 34 3.05 -10.45 -8.59
CA SER A 34 3.36 -11.70 -9.29
C SER A 34 4.70 -11.66 -10.04
N GLY A 35 5.33 -10.48 -10.15
CA GLY A 35 6.56 -10.27 -10.92
C GLY A 35 6.33 -10.31 -12.44
N GLN A 36 5.09 -10.18 -12.91
CA GLN A 36 4.74 -10.19 -14.33
C GLN A 36 4.74 -8.79 -14.96
N ALA A 37 4.69 -7.73 -14.13
CA ALA A 37 4.76 -6.36 -14.58
C ALA A 37 6.17 -5.97 -15.06
N PRO A 38 6.33 -5.44 -16.30
CA PRO A 38 7.60 -4.87 -16.74
C PRO A 38 8.02 -3.68 -15.87
N GLU A 39 9.31 -3.56 -15.55
CA GLU A 39 9.84 -2.50 -14.66
C GLU A 39 9.47 -1.08 -15.11
N ALA A 40 9.47 -0.83 -16.42
CA ALA A 40 9.07 0.46 -16.99
C ALA A 40 7.59 0.79 -16.72
N GLU A 41 6.70 -0.21 -16.80
CA GLU A 41 5.28 -0.04 -16.50
C GLU A 41 5.05 0.24 -15.01
N VAL A 42 5.78 -0.45 -14.13
CA VAL A 42 5.73 -0.21 -12.69
C VAL A 42 6.18 1.21 -12.36
N SER A 43 7.31 1.66 -12.92
CA SER A 43 7.82 3.01 -12.71
C SER A 43 6.81 4.07 -13.18
N ASN A 44 6.29 3.93 -14.40
CA ASN A 44 5.31 4.85 -14.97
C ASN A 44 4.02 4.89 -14.14
N PHE A 45 3.51 3.73 -13.72
CA PHE A 45 2.33 3.64 -12.88
C PHE A 45 2.50 4.40 -11.56
N LEU A 46 3.60 4.17 -10.85
CA LEU A 46 3.86 4.83 -9.56
C LEU A 46 4.03 6.36 -9.72
N ILE A 47 4.76 6.80 -10.75
CA ILE A 47 4.97 8.22 -11.03
C ILE A 47 3.66 8.90 -11.43
N ALA A 48 2.91 8.32 -12.37
CA ALA A 48 1.68 8.91 -12.90
C ALA A 48 0.57 8.93 -11.84
N LEU A 49 0.44 7.87 -11.05
CA LEU A 49 -0.52 7.81 -9.94
C LEU A 49 -0.23 8.88 -8.89
N GLY A 50 1.03 9.02 -8.44
CA GLY A 50 1.42 10.06 -7.49
C GLY A 50 1.29 11.48 -8.03
N ALA A 51 1.63 11.71 -9.31
CA ALA A 51 1.49 13.01 -9.96
C ALA A 51 0.02 13.40 -10.21
N LYS A 52 -0.86 12.42 -10.45
CA LYS A 52 -2.31 12.63 -10.50
C LYS A 52 -2.87 12.96 -9.11
N GLY A 53 -2.34 12.33 -8.08
CA GLY A 53 -2.91 12.27 -6.73
C GLY A 53 -3.86 11.08 -6.63
N GLU A 54 -3.60 10.23 -5.64
CA GLU A 54 -4.37 9.02 -5.37
C GLU A 54 -5.75 9.34 -4.79
N THR A 55 -6.75 8.55 -5.19
CA THR A 55 -8.07 8.54 -4.57
C THR A 55 -8.21 7.40 -3.57
N VAL A 56 -9.24 7.48 -2.72
CA VAL A 56 -9.56 6.43 -1.75
C VAL A 56 -9.84 5.09 -2.44
N ASP A 57 -10.57 5.09 -3.57
CA ASP A 57 -10.89 3.85 -4.29
C ASP A 57 -9.64 3.21 -4.91
N GLU A 58 -8.72 4.01 -5.41
CA GLU A 58 -7.44 3.54 -5.95
C GLU A 58 -6.60 2.91 -4.84
N LEU A 59 -6.41 3.61 -3.72
CA LEU A 59 -5.68 3.10 -2.56
C LEU A 59 -6.33 1.84 -1.99
N ALA A 60 -7.66 1.80 -1.88
CA ALA A 60 -8.38 0.62 -1.40
C ALA A 60 -8.12 -0.61 -2.27
N GLY A 61 -8.05 -0.43 -3.60
CA GLY A 61 -7.76 -1.52 -4.53
C GLY A 61 -6.34 -2.06 -4.37
N LEU A 62 -5.37 -1.18 -4.11
CA LEU A 62 -4.00 -1.57 -3.78
C LEU A 62 -3.94 -2.31 -2.44
N VAL A 63 -4.56 -1.77 -1.39
CA VAL A 63 -4.57 -2.39 -0.05
C VAL A 63 -5.22 -3.76 -0.07
N ASP A 64 -6.34 -3.94 -0.76
CA ASP A 64 -7.00 -5.25 -0.89
C ASP A 64 -6.06 -6.30 -1.46
N THR A 65 -5.37 -5.96 -2.56
CA THR A 65 -4.45 -6.90 -3.21
C THR A 65 -3.25 -7.19 -2.32
N MET A 66 -2.72 -6.22 -1.57
CA MET A 66 -1.65 -6.49 -0.59
C MET A 66 -2.10 -7.46 0.50
N LEU A 67 -3.29 -7.24 1.07
CA LEU A 67 -3.85 -8.09 2.12
C LEU A 67 -4.22 -9.49 1.63
N GLN A 68 -4.64 -9.64 0.38
CA GLN A 68 -4.89 -10.96 -0.23
C GLN A 68 -3.61 -11.77 -0.41
N ASN A 69 -2.47 -11.11 -0.59
CA ASN A 69 -1.17 -11.74 -0.82
C ASN A 69 -0.28 -11.76 0.43
N CYS A 70 -0.76 -11.27 1.59
CA CYS A 70 0.01 -11.29 2.82
C CYS A 70 -0.03 -12.66 3.49
N LEU A 71 0.99 -12.96 4.30
CA LEU A 71 0.93 -14.10 5.21
C LEU A 71 -0.12 -13.83 6.28
N GLN A 72 -1.11 -14.70 6.40
CA GLN A 72 -2.12 -14.61 7.46
C GLN A 72 -1.58 -15.19 8.77
N LEU A 73 -1.82 -14.47 9.86
CA LEU A 73 -1.44 -14.89 11.21
C LEU A 73 -2.70 -15.25 11.99
N GLU A 74 -2.71 -16.43 12.60
CA GLU A 74 -3.76 -16.82 13.54
C GLU A 74 -3.59 -16.03 14.85
N THR A 75 -4.37 -14.96 14.99
CA THR A 75 -4.29 -14.01 16.11
C THR A 75 -5.68 -13.64 16.62
N GLY A 76 -5.74 -12.98 17.78
CA GLY A 76 -6.98 -12.39 18.30
C GLY A 76 -7.42 -11.15 17.50
N ASN A 77 -8.58 -10.61 17.83
CA ASN A 77 -9.17 -9.43 17.16
C ASN A 77 -9.15 -8.16 18.03
N ASP A 78 -8.39 -8.17 19.12
CA ASP A 78 -8.31 -7.12 20.14
C ASP A 78 -6.97 -6.37 20.14
N ALA A 79 -6.08 -6.68 19.18
CA ALA A 79 -4.80 -6.02 19.05
C ALA A 79 -4.89 -4.66 18.34
N VAL A 80 -3.97 -3.77 18.69
CA VAL A 80 -3.78 -2.48 18.01
C VAL A 80 -2.47 -2.46 17.21
N ASP A 81 -2.44 -1.66 16.14
CA ASP A 81 -1.22 -1.30 15.43
C ASP A 81 -0.86 0.17 15.73
N ILE A 82 0.42 0.43 15.95
CA ILE A 82 0.96 1.78 16.15
C ILE A 82 2.09 1.94 15.14
N VAL A 83 1.77 2.53 14.00
CA VAL A 83 2.65 2.67 12.85
C VAL A 83 2.44 4.02 12.17
N GLY A 84 3.44 4.45 11.42
CA GLY A 84 3.37 5.61 10.54
C GLY A 84 4.03 5.27 9.21
N THR A 85 3.76 6.07 8.18
CA THR A 85 4.37 5.92 6.85
C THR A 85 5.88 6.15 6.88
N GLY A 86 6.38 6.92 7.85
CA GLY A 86 7.77 7.37 7.89
C GLY A 86 8.05 8.44 6.82
N GLY A 87 9.34 8.75 6.61
CA GLY A 87 9.78 9.70 5.57
C GLY A 87 9.52 11.18 5.87
N ASP A 88 9.24 11.53 7.12
CA ASP A 88 9.01 12.91 7.54
C ASP A 88 10.29 13.77 7.53
N MET A 89 11.47 13.14 7.42
CA MET A 89 12.79 13.78 7.47
C MET A 89 13.06 14.55 8.78
N ILE A 90 12.26 14.31 9.83
CA ILE A 90 12.35 15.01 11.12
C ILE A 90 13.43 14.36 12.01
N GLY A 91 13.94 13.18 11.64
CA GLY A 91 15.00 12.49 12.38
C GLY A 91 14.56 12.08 13.79
N THR A 92 13.26 11.81 13.96
CA THR A 92 12.74 11.34 15.25
C THR A 92 13.34 9.98 15.59
N VAL A 93 13.51 9.71 16.89
CA VAL A 93 13.72 8.35 17.37
C VAL A 93 12.51 7.46 17.02
N ASN A 94 12.59 6.15 17.26
CA ASN A 94 11.53 5.18 16.96
C ASN A 94 10.29 5.34 17.87
N ILE A 95 9.57 6.47 17.76
CA ILE A 95 8.44 6.85 18.62
C ILE A 95 7.35 5.77 18.60
N SER A 96 6.94 5.32 17.41
CA SER A 96 5.90 4.30 17.28
C SER A 96 6.29 2.96 17.91
N THR A 97 7.57 2.59 17.84
CA THR A 97 8.11 1.40 18.51
C THR A 97 8.07 1.54 20.03
N MET A 98 8.53 2.66 20.58
CA MET A 98 8.48 2.89 22.02
C MET A 98 7.04 2.93 22.55
N ALA A 99 6.13 3.58 21.81
CA ALA A 99 4.71 3.61 22.14
C ALA A 99 4.07 2.21 22.11
N SER A 100 4.47 1.37 21.17
CA SER A 100 4.03 -0.04 21.09
C SER A 100 4.43 -0.83 22.33
N ILE A 101 5.69 -0.70 22.76
CA ILE A 101 6.19 -1.38 23.96
C ILE A 101 5.43 -0.91 25.21
N LEU A 102 5.20 0.40 25.35
CA LEU A 102 4.43 0.95 26.47
C LEU A 102 2.98 0.46 26.47
N THR A 103 2.32 0.43 25.31
CA THR A 103 0.92 -0.02 25.16
C THR A 103 0.78 -1.50 25.51
N ALA A 104 1.72 -2.33 25.05
CA ALA A 104 1.80 -3.73 25.45
C ALA A 104 2.02 -3.92 26.96
N ALA A 105 2.91 -3.11 27.56
CA ALA A 105 3.15 -3.14 29.01
C ALA A 105 1.93 -2.70 29.83
N ALA A 106 1.02 -1.90 29.25
CA ALA A 106 -0.25 -1.53 29.85
C ALA A 106 -1.33 -2.62 29.74
N GLY A 107 -1.02 -3.77 29.13
CA GLY A 107 -1.93 -4.92 29.02
C GLY A 107 -2.79 -4.94 27.75
N ILE A 108 -2.54 -4.05 26.79
CA ILE A 108 -3.25 -4.04 25.49
C ILE A 108 -2.41 -4.81 24.47
N PRO A 109 -2.95 -5.84 23.78
CA PRO A 109 -2.21 -6.55 22.74
C PRO A 109 -1.78 -5.61 21.60
N VAL A 110 -0.53 -5.73 21.15
CA VAL A 110 0.01 -4.91 20.05
C VAL A 110 0.54 -5.81 18.95
N LEU A 111 0.02 -5.62 17.74
CA LEU A 111 0.52 -6.23 16.50
C LEU A 111 1.04 -5.12 15.59
N LYS A 112 2.31 -4.77 15.80
CA LYS A 112 2.93 -3.67 15.06
C LYS A 112 3.37 -4.11 13.67
N HIS A 113 2.89 -3.45 12.62
CA HIS A 113 3.51 -3.53 11.30
C HIS A 113 4.77 -2.64 11.23
N GLY A 114 5.79 -3.10 10.50
CA GLY A 114 7.07 -2.41 10.40
C GLY A 114 7.83 -2.74 9.13
N SER A 115 8.71 -1.82 8.73
CA SER A 115 9.65 -2.00 7.62
C SER A 115 11.06 -1.58 8.06
N ARG A 116 12.08 -1.90 7.25
CA ARG A 116 13.41 -1.31 7.40
C ARG A 116 13.37 0.15 6.94
N SER A 117 14.20 1.00 7.55
CA SER A 117 14.32 2.39 7.10
C SER A 117 14.72 2.42 5.63
N ALA A 118 13.97 3.19 4.84
CA ALA A 118 14.25 3.43 3.42
C ALA A 118 15.02 4.75 3.19
N SER A 119 15.37 5.45 4.28
CA SER A 119 16.03 6.77 4.32
C SER A 119 16.99 6.88 5.49
#